data_AF-A0A672KQP5-F1
#
_entry.id   AF-A0A672KQP5-F1
#
_cell.length_a   1.000
_cell.length_b   1.000
_cell.length_c   1.000
_cell.angle_alpha   90.00
_cell.angle_beta   90.00
_cell.angle_gamma   90.00
#
_symmetry.space_group_name_H-M   'P 1'
#
loop_
_entity.id
_entity.type
_entity.pdbx_description
1 polymer ?
#
loop_
_entity_poly.entity_id
_entity_poly.type
_entity_poly.pdbx_seq_one_letter_code
_entity_poly.pdbx_strand_id
1 'polypeptide(L)'
;MDDGEGRTFMQAISEKYSPENFPCRRGPGMGVVVVPSGHQGSPMKDRLNLPSVLVLNGCGISHAGEEGEIAAFCAHVVELDLSHNKLQDWHEISKIVSNIPNLEFLNLSSNHLSDAVLEPDCAKAFSSIRRLVLNNTQVSWDTVHTFTQEMPE
;
A
#
# COMPACT_ATOMS: atom_id res chain seq x y z
N MET A 1 25.18 7.21 -9.63
CA MET A 1 24.77 5.85 -9.99
C MET A 1 24.10 5.31 -8.74
N ASP A 2 22.80 5.58 -8.65
CA ASP A 2 21.93 5.10 -7.56
C ASP A 2 21.28 3.83 -8.12
N ASP A 3 22.05 2.75 -8.13
CA ASP A 3 21.58 1.43 -8.54
C ASP A 3 21.07 0.71 -7.29
N GLY A 4 19.74 0.58 -7.21
CA GLY A 4 19.13 -0.69 -6.86
C GLY A 4 18.95 -0.98 -5.38
N GLU A 5 17.96 -0.34 -4.76
CA GLU A 5 16.79 -1.09 -4.27
C GLU A 5 15.67 -0.09 -4.05
N GLY A 6 14.60 -0.22 -4.83
CA GLY A 6 13.40 0.53 -4.58
C GLY A 6 12.84 0.19 -3.19
N ARG A 7 12.10 1.11 -2.56
CA ARG A 7 11.45 0.80 -1.29
C ARG A 7 10.18 0.00 -1.57
N THR A 8 10.01 -1.15 -0.92
CA THR A 8 8.76 -1.92 -1.03
C THR A 8 7.63 -1.25 -0.25
N PHE A 9 6.39 -1.54 -0.65
CA PHE A 9 5.20 -1.18 0.11
C PHE A 9 5.26 -1.72 1.56
N MET A 10 5.68 -2.97 1.74
CA MET A 10 5.79 -3.58 3.07
C MET A 10 6.90 -2.98 3.93
N GLN A 11 8.02 -2.56 3.35
CA GLN A 11 9.07 -1.81 4.05
C GLN A 11 8.55 -0.44 4.54
N ALA A 12 7.72 0.23 3.74
CA ALA A 12 7.10 1.48 4.16
C ALA A 12 6.10 1.28 5.30
N ILE A 13 5.31 0.21 5.23
CA ILE A 13 4.38 -0.15 6.30
C ILE A 13 5.13 -0.48 7.59
N SER A 14 6.12 -1.37 7.51
CA SER A 14 6.83 -1.83 8.71
C SER A 14 7.52 -0.67 9.40
N GLU A 15 8.13 0.26 8.67
CA GLU A 15 8.76 1.44 9.27
C GLU A 15 7.74 2.41 9.88
N LYS A 16 6.65 2.71 9.17
CA LYS A 16 5.67 3.72 9.62
C LYS A 16 4.77 3.23 10.74
N TYR A 17 4.38 1.95 10.69
CA TYR A 17 3.40 1.35 11.60
C TYR A 17 4.02 0.38 12.62
N SER A 18 5.35 0.31 12.71
CA SER A 18 6.03 -0.45 13.76
C SER A 18 5.59 -0.01 15.16
N PRO A 19 5.28 -0.96 16.08
CA PRO A 19 4.93 -0.64 17.46
C PRO A 19 6.01 0.19 18.18
N GLU A 20 7.27 0.01 17.80
CA GLU A 20 8.42 0.75 18.36
C GLU A 20 8.40 2.25 18.01
N ASN A 21 7.73 2.62 16.91
CA ASN A 21 7.60 4.01 16.47
C ASN A 21 6.44 4.74 17.18
N PHE A 22 5.61 4.01 17.95
CA PHE A 22 4.57 4.58 18.81
C PHE A 22 5.04 4.54 20.28
N PRO A 23 5.41 5.67 20.89
CA PRO A 23 5.90 5.72 22.26
C PRO A 23 4.77 5.53 23.30
N CYS A 24 4.08 4.39 23.29
CA CYS A 24 3.02 4.04 24.23
C CYS A 24 3.43 2.87 25.14
N ARG A 25 4.58 3.02 25.80
CA ARG A 25 5.00 2.19 26.95
C ARG A 25 5.75 3.04 28.00
N ARG A 26 5.21 4.19 28.39
CA ARG A 26 5.65 4.90 29.60
C ARG A 26 4.48 5.58 30.31
N GLY A 27 3.65 4.77 30.96
CA GLY A 27 2.59 5.23 31.86
C GLY A 27 2.07 4.07 32.70
N PRO A 28 2.05 4.18 34.05
CA PRO A 28 1.49 3.14 34.90
C PRO A 28 -0.04 3.29 34.93
N GLY A 29 -0.75 2.54 34.09
CA GLY A 29 -2.20 2.55 34.05
C GLY A 29 -2.77 1.49 33.13
N MET A 30 -3.27 0.40 33.73
CA MET A 30 -4.20 -0.62 33.22
C MET A 30 -4.49 -0.61 31.70
N GLY A 31 -3.89 -1.56 30.98
CA GLY A 31 -4.26 -1.93 29.61
C GLY A 31 -3.74 -3.32 29.30
N VAL A 32 -4.60 -4.20 28.80
CA VAL A 32 -4.39 -5.66 28.67
C VAL A 32 -3.03 -6.00 28.08
N VAL A 33 -2.23 -6.71 28.88
CA VAL A 33 -0.93 -7.24 28.48
C VAL A 33 -1.16 -8.52 27.69
N VAL A 34 -0.95 -8.48 26.38
CA VAL A 34 -0.64 -9.69 25.62
C VAL A 34 0.89 -9.78 25.59
N VAL A 35 1.45 -10.66 26.42
CA VAL A 35 2.87 -11.03 26.33
C VAL A 35 2.95 -12.21 25.36
N PRO A 36 3.73 -12.15 24.25
CA PRO A 36 4.19 -13.36 23.62
C PRO A 36 5.44 -13.83 24.35
N SER A 37 5.34 -15.00 24.97
CA SER A 37 6.47 -15.80 25.44
C SER A 37 7.40 -16.12 24.26
N GLY A 38 8.71 -16.02 24.47
CA GLY A 38 9.71 -15.92 23.40
C GLY A 38 10.08 -17.20 22.65
N HIS A 39 11.21 -17.03 21.93
CA HIS A 39 12.10 -17.96 21.23
C HIS A 39 12.03 -17.93 19.68
N GLN A 40 13.04 -17.24 19.13
CA GLN A 40 13.71 -17.38 17.82
C GLN A 40 12.92 -17.93 16.63
N GLY A 41 12.65 -17.05 15.65
CA GLY A 41 12.28 -17.41 14.29
C GLY A 41 11.60 -16.27 13.52
N SER A 42 12.38 -15.54 12.72
CA SER A 42 11.99 -14.47 11.76
C SER A 42 11.62 -13.08 12.35
N PRO A 43 12.24 -11.96 11.89
CA PRO A 43 12.15 -10.67 12.59
C PRO A 43 10.89 -9.82 12.32
N MET A 44 9.90 -10.30 11.56
CA MET A 44 8.76 -9.46 11.09
C MET A 44 7.37 -9.99 11.47
N LYS A 45 7.28 -11.05 12.27
CA LYS A 45 5.99 -11.69 12.63
C LYS A 45 5.27 -11.07 13.83
N ASP A 46 5.84 -10.02 14.43
CA ASP A 46 5.10 -9.23 15.41
C ASP A 46 3.95 -8.54 14.69
N ARG A 47 2.72 -9.00 14.98
CA ARG A 47 1.47 -8.61 14.29
C ARG A 47 1.37 -7.09 14.19
N LEU A 48 1.67 -6.54 13.02
CA LEU A 48 1.39 -5.16 12.69
C LEU A 48 -0.12 -4.94 12.87
N ASN A 49 -0.50 -4.11 13.85
CA ASN A 49 -1.89 -3.71 14.03
C ASN A 49 -2.16 -2.53 13.09
N LEU A 50 -2.44 -2.85 11.83
CA LEU A 50 -2.68 -1.84 10.81
C LEU A 50 -4.10 -1.28 10.92
N PRO A 51 -4.30 0.06 10.83
CA PRO A 51 -5.62 0.64 10.68
C PRO A 51 -6.23 0.27 9.31
N SER A 52 -7.55 0.42 9.16
CA SER A 52 -8.22 0.26 7.86
C SER A 52 -7.90 1.39 6.87
N VAL A 53 -7.30 2.49 7.33
CA VAL A 53 -6.85 3.62 6.52
C VAL A 53 -5.33 3.69 6.61
N LEU A 54 -4.65 3.39 5.52
CA LEU A 54 -3.21 3.48 5.41
C LEU A 54 -2.80 4.76 4.68
N VAL A 55 -1.95 5.54 5.32
CA VAL A 55 -1.36 6.75 4.76
C VAL A 55 0.11 6.48 4.58
N LEU A 56 0.57 6.34 3.35
CA LEU A 56 1.95 6.00 2.97
C LEU A 56 2.50 7.01 1.96
N ASN A 57 2.05 8.25 2.06
CA ASN A 57 2.49 9.33 1.19
C ASN A 57 3.96 9.69 1.47
N GLY A 58 4.73 9.99 0.42
CA GLY A 58 6.12 10.45 0.58
C GLY A 58 7.08 9.40 1.13
N CYS A 59 6.70 8.11 1.13
CA CYS A 59 7.52 7.04 1.65
C CYS A 59 8.60 6.56 0.66
N GLY A 60 8.57 7.01 -0.60
CA GLY A 60 9.53 6.59 -1.62
C GLY A 60 9.28 5.17 -2.14
N ILE A 61 8.05 4.68 -2.03
CA ILE A 61 7.63 3.35 -2.51
C ILE A 61 7.76 3.30 -4.03
N SER A 62 8.35 2.25 -4.57
CA SER A 62 8.48 2.05 -6.03
C SER A 62 7.99 0.70 -6.52
N HIS A 63 7.82 -0.29 -5.64
CA HIS A 63 7.27 -1.60 -5.97
C HIS A 63 6.52 -2.22 -4.79
N ALA A 64 5.67 -3.20 -5.07
CA ALA A 64 4.81 -3.86 -4.10
C ALA A 64 5.62 -4.65 -3.06
N GLY A 65 6.57 -5.47 -3.52
CA GLY A 65 7.20 -6.50 -2.68
C GLY A 65 6.40 -7.81 -2.70
N GLU A 66 6.47 -8.60 -1.63
CA GLU A 66 5.84 -9.92 -1.57
C GLU A 66 4.31 -9.82 -1.39
N GLU A 67 3.56 -10.30 -2.38
CA GLU A 67 2.09 -10.30 -2.39
C GLU A 67 1.48 -11.03 -1.19
N GLY A 68 2.09 -12.15 -0.77
CA GLY A 68 1.63 -12.92 0.38
C GLY A 68 1.70 -12.12 1.69
N GLU A 69 2.67 -11.24 1.85
CA GLU A 69 2.75 -10.34 3.00
C GLU A 69 1.69 -9.24 2.92
N ILE A 70 1.51 -8.64 1.74
CA ILE A 70 0.47 -7.62 1.52
C ILE A 70 -0.90 -8.19 1.89
N ALA A 71 -1.24 -9.37 1.38
CA ALA A 71 -2.51 -10.04 1.67
C ALA A 71 -2.66 -10.36 3.17
N ALA A 72 -1.59 -10.82 3.83
CA ALA A 72 -1.64 -11.19 5.24
C ALA A 72 -1.88 -9.99 6.17
N PHE A 73 -1.31 -8.82 5.84
CA PHE A 73 -1.37 -7.64 6.70
C PHE A 73 -2.44 -6.61 6.30
N CYS A 74 -2.81 -6.55 5.02
CA CYS A 74 -3.64 -5.48 4.48
C CYS A 74 -5.04 -5.91 4.04
N ALA A 75 -5.45 -7.17 4.23
CA ALA A 75 -6.77 -7.65 3.78
C ALA A 75 -7.98 -6.83 4.30
N HIS A 76 -7.86 -6.17 5.46
CA HIS A 76 -8.90 -5.33 6.06
C HIS A 76 -8.79 -3.84 5.73
N VAL A 77 -7.81 -3.43 4.93
CA VAL A 77 -7.61 -2.03 4.53
C VAL A 77 -8.69 -1.62 3.53
N VAL A 78 -9.21 -0.41 3.71
CA VAL A 78 -10.33 0.18 2.93
C VAL A 78 -9.90 1.45 2.21
N GLU A 79 -8.97 2.22 2.78
CA GLU A 79 -8.44 3.44 2.17
C GLU A 79 -6.92 3.44 2.16
N LEU A 80 -6.32 3.80 1.02
CA LEU A 80 -4.89 3.81 0.83
C LEU A 80 -4.42 5.09 0.13
N ASP A 81 -3.54 5.84 0.80
CA ASP A 81 -2.85 7.00 0.23
C ASP A 81 -1.39 6.64 -0.10
N LEU A 82 -1.10 6.54 -1.40
CA LEU A 82 0.21 6.31 -1.98
C LEU A 82 0.74 7.55 -2.72
N SER A 83 0.22 8.74 -2.42
CA SER A 83 0.66 9.96 -3.09
C SER A 83 2.14 10.30 -2.82
N HIS A 84 2.77 11.03 -3.74
CA HIS A 84 4.17 11.44 -3.62
C HIS A 84 5.16 10.27 -3.43
N ASN A 85 4.92 9.15 -4.11
CA ASN A 85 5.83 8.01 -4.13
C ASN A 85 6.57 7.93 -5.47
N LYS A 86 7.32 6.85 -5.68
CA LYS A 86 8.12 6.57 -6.87
C LYS A 86 7.49 5.45 -7.71
N LEU A 87 6.17 5.29 -7.67
CA LEU A 87 5.47 4.29 -8.46
C LEU A 87 5.45 4.73 -9.93
N GLN A 88 5.92 3.86 -10.81
CA GLN A 88 5.99 4.12 -12.26
C GLN A 88 5.43 2.96 -13.09
N ASP A 89 4.95 1.89 -12.44
CA ASP A 89 4.49 0.67 -13.09
C ASP A 89 3.11 0.28 -12.57
N TRP A 90 2.14 0.15 -13.49
CA TRP A 90 0.79 -0.30 -13.18
C TRP A 90 0.74 -1.75 -12.68
N HIS A 91 1.70 -2.58 -13.08
CA HIS A 91 1.78 -3.96 -12.60
C HIS A 91 2.07 -4.00 -11.09
N GLU A 92 3.00 -3.17 -10.61
CA GLU A 92 3.31 -3.05 -9.19
C GLU A 92 2.14 -2.46 -8.39
N ILE A 93 1.44 -1.47 -8.94
CA ILE A 93 0.23 -0.93 -8.32
C ILE A 93 -0.86 -2.01 -8.27
N SER A 94 -1.06 -2.74 -9.36
CA SER A 94 -2.04 -3.83 -9.46
C SER A 94 -1.78 -4.93 -8.42
N LYS A 95 -0.53 -5.30 -8.17
CA LYS A 95 -0.16 -6.26 -7.11
C LYS A 95 -0.59 -5.78 -5.73
N ILE A 96 -0.42 -4.50 -5.42
CA ILE A 96 -0.85 -3.93 -4.14
C ILE A 96 -2.38 -4.00 -4.05
N VAL A 97 -3.08 -3.53 -5.08
CA VAL A 97 -4.55 -3.43 -5.08
C VAL A 97 -5.21 -4.81 -5.05
N SER A 98 -4.73 -5.79 -5.83
CA SER A 98 -5.31 -7.15 -5.88
C SER A 98 -5.23 -7.89 -4.55
N ASN A 99 -4.24 -7.56 -3.70
CA ASN A 99 -4.03 -8.15 -2.38
C ASN A 99 -4.75 -7.36 -1.26
N ILE A 100 -5.51 -6.32 -1.59
CA ILE A 100 -6.33 -5.53 -0.64
C ILE A 100 -7.80 -5.56 -1.12
N PRO A 101 -8.52 -6.68 -0.90
CA PRO A 101 -9.82 -6.93 -1.52
C PRO A 101 -10.94 -5.97 -1.09
N ASN A 102 -10.78 -5.27 0.03
CA ASN A 102 -11.76 -4.31 0.55
C ASN A 102 -11.38 -2.85 0.22
N LEU A 103 -10.39 -2.61 -0.64
CA LEU A 103 -9.94 -1.27 -0.96
C LEU A 103 -11.00 -0.52 -1.78
N GLU A 104 -11.49 0.59 -1.25
CA GLU A 104 -12.49 1.44 -1.89
C GLU A 104 -11.92 2.80 -2.30
N PHE A 105 -10.91 3.31 -1.58
CA PHE A 105 -10.26 4.59 -1.88
C PHE A 105 -8.77 4.39 -2.14
N LEU A 106 -8.29 4.91 -3.27
CA LEU A 106 -6.89 4.91 -3.64
C LEU A 106 -6.44 6.28 -4.13
N ASN A 107 -5.40 6.83 -3.51
CA ASN A 107 -4.74 8.04 -3.98
C ASN A 107 -3.34 7.74 -4.51
N LEU A 108 -3.11 8.01 -5.80
CA LEU A 108 -1.83 7.83 -6.49
C LEU A 108 -1.22 9.17 -6.92
N SER A 109 -1.71 10.29 -6.39
CA SER A 109 -1.28 11.63 -6.82
C SER A 109 0.24 11.80 -6.76
N SER A 110 0.82 12.53 -7.71
CA SER A 110 2.27 12.80 -7.76
C SER A 110 3.15 11.54 -7.82
N ASN A 111 2.71 10.50 -8.53
CA ASN A 111 3.54 9.39 -9.00
C ASN A 111 3.77 9.52 -10.51
N HIS A 112 4.97 9.21 -11.01
CA HIS A 112 5.33 9.45 -12.41
C HIS A 112 4.88 8.30 -13.32
N LEU A 113 3.62 8.33 -13.76
CA LEU A 113 2.96 7.25 -14.51
C LEU A 113 2.76 7.57 -16.00
N SER A 114 3.52 8.55 -16.54
CA SER A 114 3.39 9.04 -17.92
C SER A 114 3.59 7.97 -18.98
N ASP A 115 4.58 7.09 -18.76
CA ASP A 115 5.01 6.10 -19.75
C ASP A 115 4.45 4.69 -19.47
N ALA A 116 3.64 4.56 -18.41
CA ALA A 116 3.12 3.29 -17.95
C ALA A 116 1.84 2.91 -18.71
N VAL A 117 1.89 1.81 -19.45
CA VAL A 117 0.71 1.25 -20.13
C VAL A 117 -0.09 0.42 -19.13
N LEU A 118 -1.35 0.78 -18.93
CA LEU A 118 -2.28 -0.01 -18.12
C LEU A 118 -2.81 -1.17 -18.96
N GLU A 119 -2.30 -2.38 -18.73
CA GLU A 119 -2.82 -3.57 -19.38
C GLU A 119 -4.22 -3.93 -18.83
N PRO A 120 -5.12 -4.49 -19.65
CA PRO A 120 -6.47 -4.86 -19.21
C PRO A 120 -6.51 -5.79 -18.00
N ASP A 121 -5.55 -6.72 -17.89
CA ASP A 121 -5.48 -7.62 -16.74
C ASP A 121 -5.07 -6.91 -15.44
N CYS A 122 -4.23 -5.87 -15.52
CA CYS A 122 -3.91 -5.03 -14.37
C CYS A 122 -5.11 -4.15 -13.98
N ALA A 123 -5.89 -3.68 -14.96
CA ALA A 123 -7.05 -2.83 -14.72
C ALA A 123 -8.15 -3.55 -13.91
N LYS A 124 -8.33 -4.87 -14.11
CA LYS A 124 -9.31 -5.68 -13.34
C LYS A 124 -9.08 -5.65 -11.83
N ALA A 125 -7.85 -5.42 -11.38
CA ALA A 125 -7.54 -5.30 -9.95
C ALA A 125 -8.29 -4.13 -9.30
N PHE A 126 -8.68 -3.10 -10.07
CA PHE A 126 -9.33 -1.90 -9.58
C PHE A 126 -10.86 -2.03 -9.44
N SER A 127 -11.43 -3.22 -9.63
CA SER A 127 -12.88 -3.49 -9.58
C SER A 127 -13.54 -3.25 -8.21
N SER A 128 -12.78 -3.14 -7.12
CA SER A 128 -13.31 -2.72 -5.81
C SER A 128 -13.24 -1.20 -5.57
N ILE A 129 -12.48 -0.47 -6.40
CA ILE A 129 -12.13 0.93 -6.14
C ILE A 129 -13.28 1.84 -6.55
N ARG A 130 -13.82 2.57 -5.58
CA ARG A 130 -14.90 3.56 -5.78
C ARG A 130 -14.40 4.98 -5.97
N ARG A 131 -13.22 5.27 -5.41
CA ARG A 131 -12.63 6.61 -5.43
C ARG A 131 -11.15 6.50 -5.77
N LEU A 132 -10.77 7.04 -6.94
CA LEU A 132 -9.40 7.05 -7.43
C LEU A 132 -8.93 8.48 -7.66
N VAL A 133 -7.77 8.85 -7.10
CA VAL A 133 -7.16 10.17 -7.27
C VAL A 133 -5.85 10.05 -8.04
N LEU A 134 -5.78 10.71 -9.20
CA LEU A 134 -4.66 10.65 -10.16
C LEU A 134 -4.06 12.05 -10.43
N ASN A 135 -4.10 12.95 -9.45
CA ASN A 135 -3.61 14.32 -9.67
C ASN A 135 -2.10 14.32 -9.90
N ASN A 136 -1.64 15.09 -10.89
CA ASN A 136 -0.21 15.26 -11.18
C ASN A 136 0.53 13.92 -11.44
N THR A 137 -0.13 12.95 -12.08
CA THR A 137 0.48 11.65 -12.43
C THR A 137 0.92 11.54 -13.89
N GLN A 138 0.49 12.48 -14.73
CA GLN A 138 0.72 12.50 -16.19
C GLN A 138 0.14 11.28 -16.94
N VAL A 139 -0.82 10.58 -16.34
CA VAL A 139 -1.52 9.45 -16.98
C VAL A 139 -2.27 9.90 -18.25
N SER A 140 -2.33 9.01 -19.24
CA SER A 140 -3.06 9.26 -20.48
C SER A 140 -4.58 9.17 -20.27
N TRP A 141 -5.34 9.78 -21.19
CA TRP A 141 -6.80 9.64 -21.19
C TRP A 141 -7.27 8.22 -21.50
N ASP A 142 -6.49 7.46 -22.27
CA ASP A 142 -6.78 6.04 -22.53
C ASP A 142 -6.77 5.24 -21.23
N THR A 143 -5.77 5.46 -20.36
CA THR A 143 -5.70 4.85 -19.03
C THR A 143 -6.91 5.23 -18.17
N VAL A 144 -7.30 6.52 -18.18
CA VAL A 144 -8.50 6.98 -17.47
C VAL A 144 -9.75 6.29 -18.01
N HIS A 145 -9.87 6.15 -19.32
CA HIS A 145 -11.00 5.46 -19.94
C HIS A 145 -11.06 3.98 -19.52
N THR A 146 -9.92 3.27 -19.49
CA THR A 146 -9.86 1.90 -18.99
C THR A 146 -10.36 1.79 -17.55
N PHE A 147 -9.98 2.71 -16.65
CA PHE A 147 -10.50 2.72 -15.29
C PHE A 147 -12.02 2.89 -15.23
N THR A 148 -12.61 3.74 -16.09
CA THR A 148 -14.08 3.91 -16.14
C THR A 148 -14.85 2.67 -16.59
N GLN A 149 -14.18 1.68 -17.21
CA GLN A 149 -14.81 0.43 -17.62
C GLN A 149 -14.72 -0.65 -16.52
N GLU A 150 -13.69 -0.60 -15.68
CA GLU A 150 -13.44 -1.62 -14.64
C GLU A 150 -13.94 -1.22 -13.25
N MET A 151 -13.94 0.07 -12.93
CA MET A 151 -14.40 0.57 -11.63
C MET A 151 -15.93 0.55 -11.54
N PRO A 152 -16.51 0.22 -10.37
CA PRO A 152 -17.96 0.22 -10.16
C PRO A 152 -18.54 1.63 -10.29
N GLU A 153 -19.80 1.71 -10.74
CA GLU A 153 -20.61 2.93 -10.74
C GLU A 153 -20.82 3.53 -9.33
#